data_AF-M1ZQL5-F1
#
_entry.id   AF-M1ZQL5-F1
#
_cell.length_a   1.000
_cell.length_b   1.000
_cell.length_c   1.000
_cell.angle_alpha   90.00
_cell.angle_beta   90.00
_cell.angle_gamma   90.00
#
_symmetry.space_group_name_H-M   'P 1'
#
loop_
_entity.id
_entity.type
_entity.pdbx_description
1 polymer ?
#
loop_
_entity_poly.entity_id
_entity_poly.type
_entity_poly.pdbx_seq_one_letter_code
_entity_poly.pdbx_strand_id
1 'polypeptide(L)'
;MEEEKRVKMNFLSLKNISYRNGSTEILKELNIDFQRGQFYVIVGPNGSGKTTLLKTIIKNIIPSKGIIELEGKNLKNIKAKHLASRFSYVPQNTNIELEFTCYDLVMMARNHKLKTF
;
A
#
# COMPACT_ATOMS: atom_id res chain seq x y z
N MET A 1 -26.86 11.87 13.05
CA MET A 1 -25.88 11.31 14.01
C MET A 1 -25.13 10.10 13.47
N GLU A 2 -25.74 9.18 12.71
CA GLU A 2 -25.01 8.05 12.06
C GLU A 2 -24.29 8.42 10.76
N GLU A 3 -24.77 9.43 10.03
CA GLU A 3 -24.11 9.94 8.82
C GLU A 3 -22.80 10.67 9.09
N GLU A 4 -22.68 11.40 10.20
CA GLU A 4 -21.44 12.08 10.57
C GLU A 4 -20.30 11.12 10.95
N LYS A 5 -20.62 9.90 11.43
CA LYS A 5 -19.62 8.86 11.71
C LYS A 5 -19.00 8.27 10.44
N ARG A 6 -19.72 8.27 9.30
CA ARG A 6 -19.15 7.84 8.01
C ARG A 6 -18.14 8.83 7.44
N VAL A 7 -18.20 10.10 7.85
CA VAL A 7 -17.38 11.20 7.31
C VAL A 7 -15.96 11.25 7.90
N LYS A 8 -15.67 10.50 8.97
CA LYS A 8 -14.39 10.58 9.69
C LYS A 8 -13.58 9.27 9.77
N MET A 9 -13.93 8.25 8.97
CA MET A 9 -13.13 7.02 8.97
C MET A 9 -12.02 7.13 7.93
N ASN A 10 -10.78 7.17 8.42
CA ASN A 10 -9.59 7.17 7.56
C ASN A 10 -9.62 5.95 6.64
N PHE A 11 -9.32 6.15 5.36
CA PHE A 11 -9.26 5.07 4.38
C PHE A 11 -8.05 4.16 4.66
N LEU A 12 -6.90 4.76 4.97
CA LEU A 12 -5.68 4.04 5.33
C LEU A 12 -5.01 4.76 6.50
N SER A 13 -4.65 4.01 7.54
CA SER A 13 -4.00 4.53 8.73
C SER A 13 -2.73 3.74 9.04
N LEU A 14 -1.62 4.45 9.22
CA LEU A 14 -0.33 3.93 9.66
C LEU A 14 -0.15 4.37 11.10
N LYS A 15 0.00 3.41 12.03
CA LYS A 15 0.14 3.68 13.46
C LYS A 15 1.49 3.16 13.95
N ASN A 16 2.37 4.07 14.35
CA ASN A 16 3.72 3.80 14.87
C ASN A 16 4.54 2.87 13.96
N ILE A 17 4.52 3.14 12.65
CA ILE A 17 5.19 2.29 11.67
C ILE A 17 6.70 2.52 11.71
N SER A 18 7.42 1.47 12.09
CA SER A 18 8.87 1.39 11.94
C SER A 18 9.26 0.22 11.05
N TYR A 19 10.36 0.38 10.32
CA TYR A 19 10.94 -0.68 9.51
C TYR A 19 12.46 -0.58 9.50
N ARG A 20 13.10 -1.72 9.73
CA ARG A 20 14.55 -1.91 9.70
C ARG A 20 14.94 -2.84 8.57
N ASN A 21 16.00 -2.49 7.86
CA ASN A 21 16.71 -3.39 6.96
C ASN A 21 18.11 -3.64 7.53
N GLY A 22 18.32 -4.83 8.11
CA GLY A 22 19.51 -5.13 8.89
C GLY A 22 19.71 -4.16 10.06
N SER A 23 20.89 -3.53 10.11
CA SER A 23 21.26 -2.55 11.14
C SER A 23 20.70 -1.13 10.89
N THR A 24 20.07 -0.88 9.75
CA THR A 24 19.59 0.46 9.37
C THR A 24 18.09 0.59 9.55
N GLU A 25 17.66 1.58 10.33
CA GLU A 25 16.25 1.93 10.48
C GLU A 25 15.82 2.93 9.41
N ILE A 26 14.93 2.49 8.52
CA ILE A 26 14.51 3.25 7.34
C ILE A 26 13.22 4.03 7.63
N LEU A 27 12.23 3.41 8.26
CA LEU A 27 11.01 4.08 8.72
C LEU A 27 11.04 4.15 10.24
N LYS A 28 10.73 5.32 10.81
CA LYS A 28 10.85 5.62 12.24
C LYS A 28 9.53 6.15 12.77
N GLU A 29 8.77 5.29 13.44
CA GLU A 29 7.55 5.63 14.20
C GLU A 29 6.56 6.53 13.44
N LEU A 30 6.34 6.21 12.17
CA LEU A 30 5.47 6.99 11.30
C LEU A 30 4.00 6.82 11.70
N ASN A 31 3.32 7.96 11.87
CA ASN A 31 1.89 8.06 12.12
C ASN A 31 1.27 8.91 10.99
N ILE A 32 0.50 8.27 10.11
CA ILE A 32 -0.05 8.93 8.91
C ILE A 32 -1.45 8.42 8.63
N ASP A 33 -2.37 9.33 8.36
CA ASP A 33 -3.74 9.03 7.98
C ASP A 33 -4.04 9.55 6.57
N PHE A 34 -4.60 8.68 5.73
CA PHE A 34 -5.03 8.99 4.37
C PHE A 34 -6.56 8.91 4.27
N GLN A 35 -7.16 9.96 3.72
CA GLN A 35 -8.58 10.05 3.44
C GLN A 35 -8.90 9.55 2.04
N ARG A 36 -10.13 9.05 1.85
CA ARG A 36 -10.61 8.62 0.53
C ARG A 36 -10.80 9.83 -0.39
N GLY A 37 -10.48 9.67 -1.67
CA GLY A 37 -10.70 10.69 -2.71
C GLY A 37 -9.69 11.83 -2.70
N GLN A 38 -8.62 11.74 -1.90
CA GLN A 38 -7.56 12.74 -1.82
C GLN A 38 -6.33 12.30 -2.63
N PHE A 39 -5.58 13.29 -3.11
CA PHE A 39 -4.29 13.10 -3.77
C PHE A 39 -3.16 13.52 -2.84
N TYR A 40 -2.22 12.60 -2.59
CA TYR A 40 -1.11 12.81 -1.66
C TYR A 40 0.22 12.72 -2.40
N VAL A 41 1.16 13.59 -2.03
CA VAL A 41 2.52 13.61 -2.56
C VAL A 41 3.50 13.32 -1.44
N ILE A 42 4.38 12.34 -1.65
CA ILE A 42 5.48 12.02 -0.73
C ILE A 42 6.77 12.57 -1.34
N VAL A 43 7.37 13.55 -0.68
CA VAL A 43 8.62 14.19 -1.11
C VAL A 43 9.76 13.91 -0.14
N GLY A 44 11.00 14.01 -0.62
CA GLY A 44 12.21 13.83 0.18
C GLY A 44 13.40 13.36 -0.67
N PRO A 45 14.63 13.42 -0.14
CA PRO A 45 15.84 13.05 -0.88
C PRO A 45 15.90 11.55 -1.20
N ASN A 46 16.77 11.15 -2.12
CA ASN A 46 17.02 9.73 -2.39
C ASN A 46 17.50 9.02 -1.12
N GLY A 47 17.02 7.78 -0.90
CA GLY A 47 17.32 7.03 0.31
C GLY A 47 16.46 7.37 1.54
N SER A 48 15.59 8.38 1.48
CA SER A 48 14.73 8.77 2.62
C SER A 48 13.62 7.77 3.00
N GLY A 49 13.54 6.61 2.32
CA GLY A 49 12.56 5.57 2.62
C GLY A 49 11.20 5.70 1.91
N LYS A 50 11.03 6.59 0.93
CA LYS A 50 9.76 6.76 0.19
C LYS A 50 9.25 5.45 -0.45
N THR A 51 10.11 4.79 -1.22
CA THR A 51 9.79 3.50 -1.85
C THR A 51 9.53 2.43 -0.79
N THR A 52 10.24 2.46 0.34
CA THR A 52 10.00 1.58 1.48
C THR A 52 8.61 1.81 2.07
N LEU A 53 8.23 3.05 2.32
CA LEU A 53 6.90 3.43 2.80
C LEU A 53 5.80 2.91 1.86
N LEU A 54 5.93 3.15 0.55
CA LEU A 54 4.98 2.64 -0.44
C LEU A 54 4.89 1.11 -0.42
N LYS A 55 6.04 0.41 -0.36
CA LYS A 55 6.10 -1.06 -0.26
C LYS A 55 5.48 -1.57 1.04
N THR A 56 5.63 -0.85 2.14
CA THR A 56 4.98 -1.19 3.42
C THR A 56 3.46 -1.04 3.33
N ILE A 57 2.97 0.06 2.72
CA ILE A 57 1.53 0.32 2.53
C ILE A 57 0.85 -0.79 1.72
N ILE A 58 1.48 -1.25 0.64
CA ILE A 58 0.93 -2.32 -0.21
C ILE A 58 1.18 -3.73 0.33
N LYS A 59 1.66 -3.88 1.58
CA LYS A 59 1.99 -5.17 2.21
C LYS A 59 3.05 -5.99 1.46
N ASN A 60 3.89 -5.36 0.65
CA ASN A 60 5.05 -5.99 0.02
C ASN A 60 6.19 -6.18 1.04
N ILE A 61 6.30 -5.27 2.01
CA ILE A 61 7.22 -5.35 3.14
C ILE A 61 6.41 -5.27 4.45
N ILE A 62 6.74 -6.11 5.42
CA ILE A 62 6.10 -6.12 6.73
C ILE A 62 6.87 -5.16 7.65
N PRO A 63 6.21 -4.18 8.30
CA PRO A 63 6.87 -3.30 9.24
C PRO A 63 7.34 -4.07 10.48
N SER A 64 8.47 -3.66 11.06
CA SER A 64 9.02 -4.30 12.27
C SER A 64 8.23 -3.92 13.52
N LYS A 65 7.61 -2.73 13.53
CA LYS A 65 6.70 -2.27 14.58
C LYS A 65 5.50 -1.55 13.98
N GLY A 66 4.42 -1.46 14.76
CA GLY A 66 3.22 -0.74 14.38
C GLY A 66 2.24 -1.57 13.56
N ILE A 67 1.13 -0.92 13.19
CA ILE A 67 0.00 -1.53 12.50
C ILE A 67 -0.46 -0.62 11.37
N ILE A 68 -0.82 -1.23 10.24
CA ILE A 68 -1.50 -0.56 9.14
C ILE A 68 -2.95 -1.03 9.12
N GLU A 69 -3.88 -0.10 9.03
CA GLU A 69 -5.32 -0.36 8.92
C GLU A 69 -5.85 0.17 7.59
N LEU A 70 -6.61 -0.65 6.88
CA LEU A 70 -7.35 -0.28 5.67
C LEU A 70 -8.84 -0.34 5.99
N GLU A 71 -9.54 0.79 5.88
CA GLU A 71 -10.97 0.93 6.19
C GLU A 71 -11.28 0.36 7.61
N GLY A 72 -10.40 0.67 8.58
CA GLY A 72 -10.50 0.23 9.99
C GLY A 72 -10.10 -1.23 10.26
N LYS A 73 -9.67 -2.00 9.25
CA LYS A 73 -9.26 -3.40 9.41
C LYS A 73 -7.73 -3.52 9.33
N ASN A 74 -7.14 -4.26 10.26
CA ASN A 74 -5.71 -4.53 10.25
C ASN A 74 -5.31 -5.22 8.93
N LEU A 75 -4.39 -4.59 8.19
CA LEU A 75 -3.91 -5.01 6.88
C LEU A 75 -3.33 -6.44 6.89
N LYS A 76 -2.78 -6.89 8.02
CA LYS A 76 -2.27 -8.26 8.20
C LYS A 76 -3.37 -9.30 7.99
N ASN A 77 -4.60 -9.01 8.41
CA ASN A 77 -5.73 -9.94 8.40
C ASN A 77 -6.54 -9.90 7.09
N ILE A 78 -6.18 -9.04 6.14
CA ILE A 78 -6.86 -8.92 4.86
C ILE A 78 -6.25 -9.89 3.84
N LYS A 79 -7.11 -10.68 3.18
CA LYS A 79 -6.74 -11.62 2.12
C LYS A 79 -6.14 -10.89 0.91
N ALA A 80 -5.15 -11.50 0.27
CA ALA A 80 -4.45 -10.93 -0.88
C ALA A 80 -5.39 -10.49 -2.02
N LYS A 81 -6.41 -11.31 -2.35
CA LYS A 81 -7.42 -10.98 -3.36
C LYS A 81 -8.18 -9.68 -3.06
N HIS A 82 -8.50 -9.42 -1.79
CA HIS A 82 -9.15 -8.17 -1.40
C HIS A 82 -8.20 -6.98 -1.48
N LEU A 83 -6.94 -7.15 -1.04
CA LEU A 83 -5.91 -6.11 -1.18
C LEU A 83 -5.67 -5.72 -2.64
N ALA A 84 -5.60 -6.71 -3.55
CA ALA A 84 -5.43 -6.46 -4.98
C ALA A 84 -6.60 -5.69 -5.63
N SER A 85 -7.77 -5.67 -4.99
CA SER A 85 -8.92 -4.84 -5.41
C SER A 85 -8.91 -3.42 -4.85
N ARG A 86 -7.96 -3.10 -3.95
CA ARG A 86 -7.86 -1.83 -3.23
C ARG A 86 -6.58 -1.07 -3.52
N PHE A 87 -5.47 -1.79 -3.76
CA PHE A 87 -4.19 -1.20 -4.12
C PHE A 87 -3.82 -1.51 -5.56
N SER A 88 -3.21 -0.53 -6.21
CA SER A 88 -2.44 -0.68 -7.44
C SER A 88 -1.12 0.04 -7.24
N TYR A 89 -0.04 -0.53 -7.75
CA TYR A 89 1.30 -0.02 -7.56
C TYR A 89 2.02 0.02 -8.90
N VAL A 90 2.55 1.19 -9.24
CA VAL A 90 3.40 1.37 -10.42
C VAL A 90 4.84 1.44 -9.91
N PRO A 91 5.69 0.45 -10.23
CA PRO A 91 7.08 0.45 -9.78
C PRO A 91 7.88 1.54 -10.50
N GLN A 92 8.96 2.00 -9.85
CA GLN A 92 9.88 2.97 -10.43
C GLN A 92 10.58 2.42 -11.70
N ASN A 93 10.93 1.13 -11.70
CA ASN A 93 11.52 0.43 -12.83
C ASN A 93 10.60 -0.72 -13.24
N THR A 94 10.37 -0.87 -14.54
CA THR A 94 9.53 -1.92 -15.12
C THR A 94 10.38 -2.75 -16.06
N ASN A 95 11.06 -3.77 -15.53
CA ASN A 95 11.76 -4.75 -16.35
C ASN A 95 10.76 -5.84 -16.73
N ILE A 96 10.22 -5.76 -17.94
CA ILE A 96 9.35 -6.79 -18.51
C ILE A 96 10.25 -7.64 -19.41
N GLU A 97 10.59 -8.84 -18.95
CA GLU A 97 11.45 -9.80 -19.66
C GLU A 97 10.67 -10.69 -20.66
N LEU A 98 9.40 -10.37 -20.92
CA LEU A 98 8.50 -11.18 -21.74
C LEU A 98 7.85 -10.33 -22.83
N GLU A 99 7.68 -10.88 -24.02
CA GLU A 99 6.98 -10.23 -25.14
C GLU A 99 5.47 -10.21 -24.89
N PHE A 100 5.01 -9.29 -24.06
CA PHE A 100 3.58 -9.04 -23.87
C PHE A 100 3.08 -7.92 -24.79
N THR A 101 1.88 -8.08 -25.33
CA THR A 101 1.19 -6.93 -25.91
C THR A 101 0.78 -5.95 -24.81
N CYS A 102 0.54 -4.69 -25.18
CA CYS A 102 -0.03 -3.71 -24.25
C CYS A 102 -1.37 -4.21 -23.67
N TYR A 103 -2.15 -4.93 -24.48
CA TYR A 103 -3.41 -5.53 -24.05
C TYR A 103 -3.19 -6.57 -22.95
N ASP A 104 -2.23 -7.49 -23.12
CA ASP A 104 -1.94 -8.53 -22.13
C ASP A 104 -1.53 -7.93 -20.78
N LEU A 105 -0.61 -6.96 -20.81
CA LEU A 105 -0.12 -6.30 -19.60
C LEU A 105 -1.26 -5.60 -18.83
N VAL A 106 -2.13 -4.87 -19.53
CA VAL A 106 -3.29 -4.20 -18.92
C VAL A 106 -4.28 -5.22 -18.37
N MET A 107 -4.50 -6.34 -19.09
CA MET A 107 -5.41 -7.39 -18.65
C MET A 107 -4.89 -8.15 -17.42
N MET A 108 -3.57 -8.33 -17.27
CA MET A 108 -2.98 -8.93 -16.08
C MET A 108 -3.33 -8.15 -14.80
N ALA A 109 -3.42 -6.81 -14.86
CA ALA A 109 -3.82 -5.99 -13.71
C ALA A 109 -5.27 -6.27 -13.24
N ARG A 110 -6.11 -6.84 -14.12
CA ARG A 110 -7.51 -7.18 -13.83
C ARG A 110 -7.69 -8.56 -13.21
N ASN A 111 -6.62 -9.33 -13.01
CA ASN A 111 -6.68 -10.72 -12.52
C ASN A 111 -7.43 -10.87 -11.18
N HIS A 112 -7.38 -9.85 -10.30
CA HIS A 112 -8.13 -9.88 -9.04
C HIS A 112 -9.67 -10.00 -9.21
N LYS A 113 -10.21 -9.66 -10.40
CA LYS A 113 -11.63 -9.79 -10.77
C LYS A 113 -11.98 -11.15 -11.37
N LEU A 114 -10.98 -11.95 -11.74
CA LEU A 114 -11.23 -13.27 -12.32
C LEU A 114 -11.59 -14.28 -11.22
N LYS A 115 -12.45 -15.24 -11.55
CA LYS A 115 -12.63 -16.43 -10.72
C LYS A 115 -11.37 -17.28 -10.92
N THR A 116 -10.66 -17.52 -9.83
CA THR A 116 -9.54 -18.47 -9.81
C THR A 116 -10.17 -19.85 -9.94
N PHE A 117 -9.68 -20.66 -10.88
CA PHE A 117 -10.11 -22.04 -11.06
C PHE A 117 -9.67 -22.92 -9.88
#